data_AF-A0A1Y4G6R9-F1
#
_entry.id   AF-A0A1Y4G6R9-F1
#
_cell.length_a   1.000
_cell.length_b   1.000
_cell.length_c   1.000
_cell.angle_alpha   90.00
_cell.angle_beta   90.00
_cell.angle_gamma   90.00
#
_symmetry.space_group_name_H-M   'P 1'
#
loop_
_entity.id
_entity.type
_entity.pdbx_description
1 polymer ?
#
loop_
_entity_poly.entity_id
_entity_poly.type
_entity_poly.pdbx_seq_one_letter_code
_entity_poly.pdbx_strand_id
1 'polypeptide(L)'
;MFAAVLCTAVRHALPAAALEAGDDGVYIIATSADLIAFRDAVNEGSGGISAKLTADIDLSSGGRPIEWEPIGNPTYNGRFDGGGHTVSGYVVTEAVYDSRSTYYAGFFAKMGDIGKRCEIKNLVLHGDVNLSAEYDGYLRVGGVGGLLYGKDPVRSRISNCVHVGSVYSIDDTKTKLGGFLGYNDGGTIDNCFHSGDVYTKPSGDVTDMGGFVGSNSKAQNILNCGWQSGGGSGENYVKNGVCGTSSAADVTTLDYQIAAPPIATALSASIEKASIDTDEVTTVTITTAPGTPANAGEYIADAHVAEDSYNRAVIEVSDSGGLTFTITPVAAGETSVTFVAELRPTDFSKLPDFVPSSDDGLTNEMSMTVGVKVTKKAAAEDIRVVPASADMTVGERLTLAVFSGETRLEDGVSWASGSEMCACVDAGGVVTALAEGTAVITACAGEEKRARCFINVSPTDDEKPVSDDVPPRPEAPGGTDQPDAPSSSGGGCSAGFGAPLLIAAVLLVVCRRR
;
A
#
# COMPACT_ATOMS: atom_id res chain seq x y z
N MET A 1 34.68 -47.04 25.50
CA MET A 1 34.88 -46.03 24.43
C MET A 1 33.54 -45.90 23.71
N PHE A 2 32.65 -45.05 24.21
CA PHE A 2 31.33 -44.81 23.62
C PHE A 2 31.45 -43.56 22.74
N ALA A 3 31.28 -43.72 21.43
CA ALA A 3 31.18 -42.60 20.51
C ALA A 3 29.71 -42.19 20.41
N ALA A 4 29.42 -40.98 20.90
CA ALA A 4 28.13 -40.33 20.74
C ALA A 4 27.91 -40.01 19.25
N VAL A 5 26.83 -40.54 18.67
CA VAL A 5 26.33 -40.09 17.38
C VAL A 5 25.61 -38.77 17.64
N LEU A 6 26.30 -37.67 17.32
CA LEU A 6 25.73 -36.34 17.28
C LEU A 6 24.68 -36.32 16.15
N CYS A 7 23.40 -36.31 16.52
CA CYS A 7 22.30 -36.17 15.58
C CYS A 7 22.26 -34.70 15.14
N THR A 8 22.97 -34.35 14.06
CA THR A 8 22.78 -33.08 13.36
C THR A 8 21.38 -33.10 12.76
N ALA A 9 20.46 -32.37 13.39
CA ALA A 9 19.19 -32.00 12.78
C ALA A 9 19.48 -31.26 11.49
N VAL A 10 19.18 -31.89 10.35
CA VAL A 10 19.20 -31.24 9.05
C VAL A 10 18.05 -30.23 9.06
N ARG A 11 18.34 -28.98 9.41
CA ARG A 11 17.51 -27.86 9.00
C ARG A 11 17.48 -27.92 7.47
N HIS A 12 16.36 -28.33 6.87
CA HIS A 12 16.11 -27.99 5.48
C HIS A 12 15.97 -26.48 5.47
N ALA A 13 17.10 -25.82 5.18
CA ALA A 13 17.20 -24.39 5.15
C ALA A 13 16.53 -23.89 3.87
N LEU A 14 15.58 -22.97 4.06
CA LEU A 14 15.15 -22.02 3.04
C LEU A 14 16.36 -21.55 2.20
N PRO A 15 16.24 -21.42 0.86
CA PRO A 15 17.27 -20.77 0.08
C PRO A 15 17.58 -19.41 0.70
N ALA A 16 18.88 -19.13 0.86
CA ALA A 16 19.46 -18.17 1.80
C ALA A 16 19.20 -16.67 1.51
N ALA A 17 18.11 -16.30 0.84
CA ALA A 17 17.95 -14.93 0.31
C ALA A 17 16.56 -14.28 0.38
N ALA A 18 15.54 -14.81 1.08
CA ALA A 18 14.20 -14.18 1.01
C ALA A 18 13.46 -13.92 2.33
N LEU A 19 13.74 -14.65 3.41
CA LEU A 19 12.98 -14.52 4.66
C LEU A 19 13.92 -14.41 5.84
N GLU A 20 13.89 -13.27 6.52
CA GLU A 20 14.66 -13.05 7.73
C GLU A 20 13.87 -13.59 8.93
N ALA A 21 14.47 -14.54 9.66
CA ALA A 21 13.98 -14.94 10.96
C ALA A 21 14.50 -13.96 12.01
N GLY A 22 13.63 -13.51 12.90
CA GLY A 22 14.03 -12.82 14.12
C GLY A 22 14.88 -13.72 15.02
N ASP A 23 15.46 -13.12 16.06
CA ASP A 23 16.31 -13.81 17.03
C ASP A 23 15.60 -14.97 17.76
N ASP A 24 14.27 -14.94 17.79
CA ASP A 24 13.38 -15.97 18.35
C ASP A 24 13.04 -17.11 17.38
N GLY A 25 13.53 -17.04 16.14
CA GLY A 25 13.25 -18.01 15.08
C GLY A 25 11.89 -17.84 14.40
N VAL A 26 11.21 -16.70 14.59
CA VAL A 26 9.97 -16.33 13.90
C VAL A 26 10.30 -15.53 12.64
N TYR A 27 9.80 -15.96 11.49
CA TYR A 27 9.97 -15.25 10.23
C TYR A 27 9.10 -13.99 10.18
N ILE A 28 9.69 -12.88 9.79
CA ILE A 28 8.96 -11.62 9.59
C ILE A 28 8.43 -11.58 8.16
N ILE A 29 7.13 -11.30 8.02
CA ILE A 29 6.47 -11.16 6.73
C ILE A 29 5.96 -9.73 6.61
N ALA A 30 6.64 -8.93 5.79
CA ALA A 30 6.30 -7.54 5.54
C ALA A 30 5.79 -7.29 4.12
N THR A 31 5.98 -8.25 3.21
CA THR A 31 5.62 -8.13 1.79
C THR A 31 4.92 -9.38 1.27
N SER A 32 4.26 -9.25 0.11
CA SER A 32 3.67 -10.38 -0.60
C SER A 32 4.70 -11.43 -1.02
N ALA A 33 5.92 -11.00 -1.35
CA ALA A 33 7.03 -11.89 -1.67
C ALA A 33 7.45 -12.75 -0.46
N ASP A 34 7.51 -12.14 0.74
CA ASP A 34 7.82 -12.84 1.98
C ASP A 34 6.77 -13.91 2.28
N LEU A 35 5.48 -13.57 2.12
CA LEU A 35 4.37 -14.49 2.37
C LEU A 35 4.36 -15.67 1.39
N ILE A 36 4.66 -15.40 0.12
CA ILE A 36 4.83 -16.44 -0.91
C ILE A 36 6.00 -17.36 -0.57
N ALA A 37 7.15 -16.80 -0.21
CA ALA A 37 8.32 -17.59 0.18
C ALA A 37 8.04 -18.44 1.43
N PHE A 38 7.24 -17.94 2.38
CA PHE A 38 6.88 -18.67 3.59
C PHE A 38 5.98 -19.86 3.26
N ARG A 39 4.97 -19.65 2.42
CA ARG A 39 4.09 -20.72 1.91
C ARG A 39 4.93 -21.81 1.23
N ASP A 40 5.80 -21.42 0.31
CA ASP A 40 6.61 -22.36 -0.46
C ASP A 40 7.50 -23.19 0.47
N ALA A 41 8.14 -22.56 1.46
CA ALA A 41 8.93 -23.26 2.48
C ALA A 41 8.14 -24.33 3.25
N VAL A 42 6.92 -23.99 3.67
CA VAL A 42 6.02 -24.92 4.38
C VAL A 42 5.66 -26.09 3.46
N ASN A 43 5.26 -25.81 2.22
CA ASN A 43 4.86 -26.81 1.23
C ASN A 43 6.04 -27.66 0.72
N GLU A 44 7.28 -27.18 0.84
CA GLU A 44 8.51 -27.95 0.60
C GLU A 44 8.95 -28.82 1.79
N GLY A 45 8.24 -28.76 2.93
CA GLY A 45 8.45 -29.64 4.07
C GLY A 45 8.85 -28.94 5.37
N SER A 46 8.97 -27.61 5.38
CA SER A 46 9.32 -26.83 6.57
C SER A 46 8.10 -26.53 7.45
N GLY A 47 7.13 -27.44 7.56
CA GLY A 47 5.83 -27.17 8.21
C GLY A 47 5.86 -26.73 9.68
N GLY A 48 6.99 -26.79 10.37
CA GLY A 48 7.14 -26.32 11.75
C GLY A 48 7.68 -24.90 11.92
N ILE A 49 7.96 -24.16 10.83
CA ILE A 49 8.40 -22.76 10.93
C ILE A 49 7.28 -21.85 11.43
N SER A 50 7.62 -20.77 12.12
CA SER A 50 6.67 -19.79 12.62
C SER A 50 6.85 -18.46 11.90
N ALA A 51 5.78 -17.69 11.72
CA ALA A 51 5.85 -16.36 11.12
C ALA A 51 4.96 -15.34 11.84
N LYS A 52 5.31 -14.07 11.66
CA LYS A 52 4.54 -12.92 12.09
C LYS A 52 4.41 -11.90 10.95
N LEU A 53 3.19 -11.44 10.68
CA LEU A 53 2.99 -10.30 9.78
C LEU A 53 3.34 -8.99 10.49
N THR A 54 3.96 -8.06 9.76
CA THR A 54 4.27 -6.70 10.24
C THR A 54 3.73 -5.62 9.30
N ALA A 55 2.94 -6.01 8.31
CA ALA A 55 2.27 -5.14 7.37
C ALA A 55 1.03 -5.84 6.81
N ASP A 56 0.07 -5.05 6.34
CA ASP A 56 -1.00 -5.56 5.50
C ASP A 56 -0.42 -6.01 4.16
N ILE A 57 -0.86 -7.18 3.68
CA ILE A 57 -0.36 -7.82 2.47
C ILE A 57 -1.45 -7.84 1.42
N ASP A 58 -1.23 -7.17 0.29
CA ASP A 58 -2.02 -7.37 -0.92
C ASP A 58 -1.28 -8.31 -1.86
N LEU A 59 -1.87 -9.48 -2.12
CA LEU A 59 -1.36 -10.48 -3.03
C LEU A 59 -1.77 -10.22 -4.49
N SER A 60 -2.59 -9.21 -4.76
CA SER A 60 -3.10 -8.92 -6.10
C SER A 60 -1.98 -8.55 -7.08
N SER A 61 -2.17 -8.92 -8.35
CA SER A 61 -1.27 -8.58 -9.44
C SER A 61 -2.07 -7.96 -10.59
N GLY A 62 -1.67 -6.76 -11.02
CA GLY A 62 -2.41 -6.02 -12.05
C GLY A 62 -3.86 -5.68 -11.65
N GLY A 63 -4.11 -5.50 -10.35
CA GLY A 63 -5.44 -5.22 -9.79
C GLY A 63 -6.39 -6.41 -9.78
N ARG A 64 -5.87 -7.64 -9.92
CA ARG A 64 -6.64 -8.88 -9.86
C ARG A 64 -6.10 -9.80 -8.77
N PRO A 65 -6.98 -10.54 -8.08
CA PRO A 65 -6.52 -11.57 -7.14
C PRO A 65 -5.62 -12.59 -7.83
N ILE A 66 -4.57 -13.04 -7.15
CA ILE A 66 -3.78 -14.19 -7.62
C ILE A 66 -4.46 -15.50 -7.25
N GLU A 67 -4.18 -16.55 -8.00
CA GLU A 67 -4.49 -17.90 -7.56
C GLU A 67 -3.55 -18.28 -6.43
N TRP A 68 -4.13 -18.60 -5.28
CA TRP A 68 -3.40 -18.94 -4.06
C TRP A 68 -3.32 -20.44 -3.89
N GLU A 69 -2.08 -20.94 -3.81
CA GLU A 69 -1.82 -22.29 -3.35
C GLU A 69 -1.94 -22.33 -1.81
N PRO A 70 -2.80 -23.19 -1.24
CA PRO A 70 -2.97 -23.30 0.21
C PRO A 70 -1.67 -23.65 0.96
N ILE A 71 -1.43 -23.01 2.11
CA ILE A 71 -0.33 -23.35 3.03
C ILE A 71 -0.65 -24.65 3.78
N GLY A 72 0.27 -25.61 3.80
CA GLY A 72 0.14 -26.83 4.61
C GLY A 72 -0.06 -28.09 3.78
N ASN A 73 0.69 -28.23 2.69
CA ASN A 73 0.86 -29.49 1.99
C ASN A 73 2.35 -29.78 1.70
N PRO A 74 3.10 -30.39 2.64
CA PRO A 74 2.64 -31.14 3.81
C PRO A 74 2.17 -30.26 4.97
N THR A 75 1.48 -30.89 5.94
CA THR A 75 0.76 -30.23 7.04
C THR A 75 1.54 -29.11 7.75
N TYR A 76 0.90 -27.96 7.93
CA TYR A 76 1.44 -26.86 8.71
C TYR A 76 1.22 -27.07 10.21
N ASN A 77 2.29 -26.96 11.00
CA ASN A 77 2.29 -27.18 12.45
C ASN A 77 3.13 -26.14 13.20
N GLY A 78 3.31 -24.96 12.61
CA GLY A 78 3.99 -23.82 13.23
C GLY A 78 3.03 -22.83 13.90
N ARG A 79 3.55 -21.65 14.25
CA ARG A 79 2.76 -20.50 14.69
C ARG A 79 2.69 -19.44 13.59
N PHE A 80 1.49 -19.05 13.18
CA PHE A 80 1.27 -17.91 12.28
C PHE A 80 0.55 -16.79 13.05
N ASP A 81 1.24 -15.70 13.33
CA ASP A 81 0.68 -14.52 13.99
C ASP A 81 0.42 -13.42 12.95
N GLY A 82 -0.84 -13.14 12.67
CA GLY A 82 -1.21 -12.07 11.76
C GLY A 82 -0.92 -10.68 12.31
N GLY A 83 -0.62 -10.52 13.60
CA GLY A 83 -0.26 -9.22 14.19
C GLY A 83 -1.34 -8.13 14.05
N GLY A 84 -2.58 -8.51 13.74
CA GLY A 84 -3.65 -7.55 13.41
C GLY A 84 -3.75 -7.15 11.95
N HIS A 85 -2.89 -7.69 11.09
CA HIS A 85 -2.79 -7.34 9.69
C HIS A 85 -3.74 -8.14 8.81
N THR A 86 -4.05 -7.53 7.67
CA THR A 86 -4.88 -8.11 6.63
C THR A 86 -4.03 -8.75 5.54
N VAL A 87 -4.40 -9.95 5.10
CA VAL A 87 -3.95 -10.51 3.82
C VAL A 87 -5.13 -10.48 2.85
N SER A 88 -4.93 -9.90 1.67
CA SER A 88 -5.95 -9.68 0.66
C SER A 88 -5.45 -10.02 -0.74
N GLY A 89 -6.32 -9.91 -1.75
CA GLY A 89 -5.91 -10.01 -3.15
C GLY A 89 -5.61 -11.43 -3.61
N TYR A 90 -6.31 -12.42 -3.05
CA TYR A 90 -6.14 -13.83 -3.42
C TYR A 90 -7.47 -14.53 -3.67
N VAL A 91 -7.42 -15.62 -4.45
CA VAL A 91 -8.51 -16.58 -4.63
C VAL A 91 -7.97 -18.00 -4.61
N VAL A 92 -8.66 -18.92 -3.93
CA VAL A 92 -8.33 -20.34 -3.97
C VAL A 92 -9.25 -21.03 -4.97
N THR A 93 -8.69 -21.50 -6.09
CA THR A 93 -9.43 -22.16 -7.18
C THR A 93 -9.25 -23.67 -7.21
N GLU A 94 -8.20 -24.18 -6.55
CA GLU A 94 -7.86 -25.60 -6.49
C GLU A 94 -7.63 -26.08 -5.06
N ALA A 95 -8.12 -27.29 -4.75
CA ALA A 95 -7.83 -27.96 -3.49
C ALA A 95 -6.57 -28.82 -3.60
N VAL A 96 -5.79 -28.88 -2.52
CA VAL A 96 -4.58 -29.71 -2.47
C VAL A 96 -4.91 -31.14 -2.05
N TYR A 97 -4.37 -32.11 -2.78
CA TYR A 97 -4.55 -33.54 -2.51
C TYR A 97 -3.62 -34.04 -1.40
N ASP A 98 -4.17 -34.79 -0.45
CA ASP A 98 -3.43 -35.67 0.47
C ASP A 98 -3.55 -37.12 0.00
N SER A 99 -2.46 -37.87 0.18
CA SER A 99 -2.27 -39.31 -0.05
C SER A 99 -3.37 -40.24 0.46
N ARG A 100 -4.35 -39.74 1.24
CA ARG A 100 -5.46 -40.48 1.85
C ARG A 100 -6.81 -40.19 1.17
N SER A 101 -6.81 -39.89 -0.14
CA SER A 101 -8.04 -39.58 -0.89
C SER A 101 -8.83 -38.41 -0.29
N THR A 102 -8.15 -37.40 0.23
CA THR A 102 -8.79 -36.20 0.78
C THR A 102 -8.16 -34.94 0.21
N TYR A 103 -8.98 -34.01 -0.22
CA TYR A 103 -8.63 -32.70 -0.74
C TYR A 103 -8.94 -31.62 0.30
N TYR A 104 -8.09 -30.59 0.35
CA TYR A 104 -8.21 -29.50 1.31
C TYR A 104 -8.09 -28.15 0.60
N ALA A 105 -8.97 -27.21 0.93
CA ALA A 105 -8.95 -25.87 0.36
C ALA A 105 -9.21 -24.80 1.42
N GLY A 106 -8.61 -23.64 1.17
CA GLY A 106 -8.62 -22.44 2.00
C GLY A 106 -7.27 -21.75 1.96
N PHE A 107 -7.11 -20.65 2.68
CA PHE A 107 -5.80 -19.99 2.77
C PHE A 107 -4.73 -20.94 3.32
N PHE A 108 -5.10 -21.76 4.32
CA PHE A 108 -4.38 -22.93 4.77
C PHE A 108 -5.09 -24.22 4.31
N ALA A 109 -4.34 -25.24 3.93
CA ALA A 109 -4.87 -26.57 3.65
C ALA A 109 -5.10 -27.36 4.94
N LYS A 110 -4.01 -27.77 5.59
CA LYS A 110 -3.99 -28.65 6.77
C LYS A 110 -3.17 -28.01 7.89
N MET A 111 -3.80 -27.88 9.05
CA MET A 111 -3.23 -27.24 10.24
C MET A 111 -3.25 -28.20 11.42
N GLY A 112 -2.08 -28.46 12.01
CA GLY A 112 -1.92 -29.36 13.14
C GLY A 112 -1.76 -30.83 12.75
N ASP A 113 -1.01 -31.57 13.54
CA ASP A 113 -0.75 -33.00 13.31
C ASP A 113 -0.64 -33.75 14.64
N ILE A 114 -0.56 -35.08 14.60
CA ILE A 114 -0.40 -35.93 15.78
C ILE A 114 0.83 -35.50 16.58
N GLY A 115 0.60 -35.06 17.82
CA GLY A 115 1.64 -34.62 18.72
C GLY A 115 2.25 -33.25 18.40
N LYS A 116 1.72 -32.51 17.41
CA LYS A 116 2.21 -31.19 17.01
C LYS A 116 1.08 -30.16 17.04
N ARG A 117 1.30 -29.06 17.77
CA ARG A 117 0.36 -27.94 17.86
C ARG A 117 0.59 -26.97 16.71
N CYS A 118 -0.46 -26.63 15.97
CA CYS A 118 -0.50 -25.44 15.13
C CYS A 118 -1.18 -24.30 15.89
N GLU A 119 -0.72 -23.07 15.70
CA GLU A 119 -1.39 -21.88 16.22
C GLU A 119 -1.49 -20.81 15.16
N ILE A 120 -2.72 -20.38 14.84
CA ILE A 120 -2.97 -19.26 13.93
C ILE A 120 -3.73 -18.21 14.73
N LYS A 121 -3.24 -16.98 14.73
CA LYS A 121 -3.91 -15.93 15.49
C LYS A 121 -3.84 -14.56 14.84
N ASN A 122 -4.73 -13.66 15.27
CA ASN A 122 -4.66 -12.22 14.99
C ASN A 122 -4.60 -11.88 13.50
N LEU A 123 -5.32 -12.63 12.67
CA LEU A 123 -5.18 -12.60 11.21
C LEU A 123 -6.51 -12.27 10.56
N VAL A 124 -6.50 -11.28 9.67
CA VAL A 124 -7.65 -10.93 8.85
C VAL A 124 -7.38 -11.39 7.42
N LEU A 125 -8.28 -12.18 6.85
CA LEU A 125 -8.17 -12.72 5.50
C LEU A 125 -9.30 -12.21 4.62
N HIS A 126 -8.95 -11.59 3.49
CA HIS A 126 -9.88 -11.07 2.49
C HIS A 126 -9.66 -11.78 1.15
N GLY A 127 -10.40 -12.83 0.87
CA GLY A 127 -10.26 -13.59 -0.37
C GLY A 127 -11.37 -14.63 -0.54
N ASP A 128 -11.56 -15.06 -1.78
CA ASP A 128 -12.58 -16.04 -2.12
C ASP A 128 -12.00 -17.46 -2.19
N VAL A 129 -12.84 -18.46 -1.92
CA VAL A 129 -12.57 -19.87 -2.23
C VAL A 129 -13.60 -20.34 -3.23
N ASN A 130 -13.19 -20.61 -4.47
CA ASN A 130 -14.08 -20.89 -5.59
C ASN A 130 -13.64 -22.16 -6.33
N LEU A 131 -14.08 -23.31 -5.83
CA LEU A 131 -13.72 -24.61 -6.40
C LEU A 131 -14.72 -25.01 -7.49
N SER A 132 -14.25 -24.97 -8.74
CA SER A 132 -15.05 -25.28 -9.93
C SER A 132 -14.78 -26.66 -10.53
N ALA A 133 -14.03 -27.51 -9.83
CA ALA A 133 -13.74 -28.90 -10.20
C ALA A 133 -14.45 -29.90 -9.27
N GLU A 134 -14.72 -31.10 -9.80
CA GLU A 134 -15.18 -32.26 -9.02
C GLU A 134 -13.98 -33.06 -8.50
N TYR A 135 -14.09 -33.63 -7.30
CA TYR A 135 -13.02 -34.40 -6.68
C TYR A 135 -13.43 -35.87 -6.48
N ASP A 136 -12.48 -36.79 -6.66
CA ASP A 136 -12.71 -38.23 -6.54
C ASP A 136 -12.61 -38.77 -5.10
N GLY A 137 -12.62 -37.88 -4.11
CA GLY A 137 -12.30 -38.17 -2.71
C GLY A 137 -13.20 -37.47 -1.71
N TYR A 138 -12.70 -37.28 -0.48
CA TYR A 138 -13.31 -36.39 0.49
C TYR A 138 -12.84 -34.97 0.22
N LEU A 139 -13.73 -33.99 0.29
CA LEU A 139 -13.37 -32.59 0.13
C LEU A 139 -13.61 -31.83 1.44
N ARG A 140 -12.66 -31.00 1.86
CA ARG A 140 -12.76 -30.15 3.05
C ARG A 140 -12.38 -28.73 2.69
N VAL A 141 -13.32 -27.81 2.84
CA VAL A 141 -13.18 -26.44 2.31
C VAL A 141 -13.59 -25.44 3.37
N GLY A 142 -12.73 -24.46 3.61
CA GLY A 142 -13.12 -23.25 4.32
C GLY A 142 -12.23 -22.07 3.97
N GLY A 143 -12.69 -20.86 4.27
CA GLY A 143 -11.94 -19.65 3.93
C GLY A 143 -10.56 -19.59 4.58
N VAL A 144 -10.49 -19.83 5.89
CA VAL A 144 -9.21 -19.94 6.61
C VAL A 144 -8.53 -21.26 6.32
N GLY A 145 -9.27 -22.37 6.31
CA GLY A 145 -8.68 -23.61 5.85
C GLY A 145 -9.55 -24.85 5.77
N GLY A 146 -8.96 -25.93 5.23
CA GLY A 146 -9.63 -27.20 5.04
C GLY A 146 -9.75 -28.03 6.32
N LEU A 147 -8.65 -28.19 7.07
CA LEU A 147 -8.60 -29.00 8.28
C LEU A 147 -7.82 -28.32 9.42
N LEU A 148 -8.44 -28.27 10.59
CA LEU A 148 -7.76 -28.06 11.86
C LEU A 148 -7.74 -29.37 12.66
N TYR A 149 -6.56 -29.90 12.95
CA TYR A 149 -6.38 -31.09 13.76
C TYR A 149 -5.90 -30.73 15.16
N GLY A 150 -6.58 -31.25 16.19
CA GLY A 150 -6.15 -31.13 17.58
C GLY A 150 -6.70 -32.26 18.43
N LYS A 151 -5.84 -33.05 19.07
CA LYS A 151 -6.26 -34.10 20.01
C LYS A 151 -5.49 -33.97 21.31
N ASP A 152 -6.15 -34.33 22.40
CA ASP A 152 -5.49 -34.31 23.71
C ASP A 152 -4.21 -35.15 23.70
N PRO A 153 -3.12 -34.68 24.33
CA PRO A 153 -3.00 -33.44 25.11
C PRO A 153 -2.60 -32.19 24.29
N VAL A 154 -2.36 -32.31 22.98
CA VAL A 154 -1.83 -31.25 22.13
C VAL A 154 -2.90 -30.77 21.14
N ARG A 155 -3.54 -29.64 21.45
CA ARG A 155 -4.57 -29.05 20.58
C ARG A 155 -4.03 -27.87 19.80
N SER A 156 -4.27 -27.90 18.49
CA SER A 156 -4.11 -26.73 17.65
C SER A 156 -5.20 -25.71 17.92
N ARG A 157 -4.88 -24.43 17.69
CA ARG A 157 -5.78 -23.31 17.98
C ARG A 157 -5.81 -22.32 16.82
N ILE A 158 -7.00 -21.84 16.48
CA ILE A 158 -7.21 -20.65 15.66
C ILE A 158 -7.92 -19.62 16.54
N SER A 159 -7.35 -18.44 16.72
CA SER A 159 -7.94 -17.43 17.63
C SER A 159 -7.84 -16.03 17.07
N ASN A 160 -8.82 -15.15 17.31
CA ASN A 160 -8.74 -13.74 16.87
C ASN A 160 -8.56 -13.62 15.34
N CYS A 161 -9.24 -14.46 14.58
CA CYS A 161 -9.08 -14.54 13.12
C CYS A 161 -10.38 -14.28 12.39
N VAL A 162 -10.28 -13.66 11.22
CA VAL A 162 -11.40 -13.27 10.38
C VAL A 162 -11.19 -13.82 8.98
N HIS A 163 -12.28 -14.29 8.36
CA HIS A 163 -12.34 -14.50 6.92
C HIS A 163 -13.49 -13.71 6.30
N VAL A 164 -13.17 -12.85 5.34
CA VAL A 164 -14.12 -12.11 4.50
C VAL A 164 -13.98 -12.58 3.07
N GLY A 165 -15.06 -13.08 2.49
CA GLY A 165 -15.08 -13.59 1.12
C GLY A 165 -15.99 -14.81 0.98
N SER A 166 -16.39 -15.13 -0.24
CA SER A 166 -17.33 -16.23 -0.47
C SER A 166 -16.61 -17.57 -0.55
N VAL A 167 -17.27 -18.63 -0.09
CA VAL A 167 -16.78 -20.00 -0.13
C VAL A 167 -17.75 -20.86 -0.94
N TYR A 168 -17.25 -21.40 -2.04
CA TYR A 168 -18.01 -22.13 -3.04
C TYR A 168 -17.32 -23.43 -3.48
N SER A 169 -18.13 -24.46 -3.68
CA SER A 169 -17.72 -25.73 -4.30
C SER A 169 -18.81 -26.28 -5.22
N ILE A 170 -18.43 -26.80 -6.40
CA ILE A 170 -19.34 -27.60 -7.23
C ILE A 170 -19.45 -29.06 -6.79
N ASP A 171 -18.54 -29.55 -5.95
CA ASP A 171 -18.51 -30.94 -5.50
C ASP A 171 -19.61 -31.22 -4.49
N ASP A 172 -20.49 -32.14 -4.83
CA ASP A 172 -21.69 -32.48 -4.08
C ASP A 172 -21.60 -33.83 -3.34
N THR A 173 -20.43 -34.49 -3.31
CA THR A 173 -20.27 -35.77 -2.63
C THR A 173 -19.16 -35.75 -1.58
N LYS A 174 -19.45 -36.23 -0.36
CA LYS A 174 -18.45 -36.37 0.74
C LYS A 174 -17.73 -35.06 1.11
N THR A 175 -18.36 -33.92 0.85
CA THR A 175 -17.84 -32.59 1.11
C THR A 175 -18.17 -32.11 2.53
N LYS A 176 -17.19 -31.47 3.17
CA LYS A 176 -17.33 -30.67 4.39
C LYS A 176 -17.04 -29.20 4.05
N LEU A 177 -18.09 -28.41 3.88
CA LEU A 177 -18.00 -27.01 3.45
C LEU A 177 -18.30 -26.07 4.61
N GLY A 178 -17.32 -25.27 5.02
CA GLY A 178 -17.46 -24.22 6.02
C GLY A 178 -17.10 -22.85 5.44
N GLY A 179 -17.70 -21.76 5.90
CA GLY A 179 -17.22 -20.43 5.50
C GLY A 179 -15.85 -20.07 6.08
N PHE A 180 -15.57 -20.54 7.30
CA PHE A 180 -14.30 -20.34 8.00
C PHE A 180 -13.38 -21.56 7.91
N LEU A 181 -13.92 -22.75 8.24
CA LEU A 181 -13.14 -24.00 8.25
C LEU A 181 -13.97 -25.19 7.72
N GLY A 182 -13.38 -26.02 6.87
CA GLY A 182 -14.06 -27.22 6.37
C GLY A 182 -14.33 -28.26 7.47
N TYR A 183 -13.27 -28.70 8.15
CA TYR A 183 -13.36 -29.70 9.21
C TYR A 183 -12.50 -29.35 10.42
N ASN A 184 -13.14 -29.23 11.58
CA ASN A 184 -12.44 -29.17 12.86
C ASN A 184 -12.37 -30.58 13.48
N ASP A 185 -11.20 -31.22 13.43
CA ASP A 185 -10.94 -32.49 14.12
C ASP A 185 -10.32 -32.25 15.52
N GLY A 186 -11.11 -31.62 16.40
CA GLY A 186 -10.82 -31.47 17.83
C GLY A 186 -9.92 -30.30 18.23
N GLY A 187 -9.50 -29.45 17.28
CA GLY A 187 -8.84 -28.18 17.56
C GLY A 187 -9.78 -27.16 18.23
N THR A 188 -9.19 -26.10 18.77
CA THR A 188 -9.94 -24.98 19.38
C THR A 188 -10.03 -23.82 18.39
N ILE A 189 -11.22 -23.26 18.22
CA ILE A 189 -11.46 -22.05 17.43
C ILE A 189 -12.14 -21.04 18.36
N ASP A 190 -11.58 -19.85 18.52
CA ASP A 190 -12.17 -18.86 19.43
C ASP A 190 -12.00 -17.42 18.98
N ASN A 191 -12.99 -16.56 19.30
CA ASN A 191 -12.95 -15.14 18.95
C ASN A 191 -12.76 -14.91 17.44
N CYS A 192 -13.44 -15.73 16.64
CA CYS A 192 -13.27 -15.76 15.19
C CYS A 192 -14.57 -15.41 14.46
N PHE A 193 -14.43 -14.84 13.28
CA PHE A 193 -15.57 -14.37 12.49
C PHE A 193 -15.44 -14.73 11.02
N HIS A 194 -16.57 -15.02 10.38
CA HIS A 194 -16.67 -15.13 8.93
C HIS A 194 -17.76 -14.20 8.39
N SER A 195 -17.48 -13.52 7.27
CA SER A 195 -18.49 -12.81 6.49
C SER A 195 -18.38 -13.20 5.02
N GLY A 196 -19.47 -13.70 4.45
CA GLY A 196 -19.50 -14.16 3.07
C GLY A 196 -20.58 -15.19 2.79
N ASP A 197 -20.87 -15.39 1.50
CA ASP A 197 -21.75 -16.46 1.06
C ASP A 197 -21.02 -17.81 1.16
N VAL A 198 -21.70 -18.81 1.71
CA VAL A 198 -21.26 -20.21 1.71
C VAL A 198 -22.29 -21.01 0.95
N TYR A 199 -21.91 -21.58 -0.18
CA TYR A 199 -22.86 -22.27 -1.06
C TYR A 199 -22.22 -23.35 -1.92
N THR A 200 -23.05 -24.30 -2.37
CA THR A 200 -22.67 -25.31 -3.35
C THR A 200 -23.48 -25.19 -4.63
N LYS A 201 -23.11 -25.95 -5.66
CA LYS A 201 -23.99 -26.19 -6.82
C LYS A 201 -25.19 -27.09 -6.40
N PRO A 202 -26.37 -26.97 -7.04
CA PRO A 202 -27.50 -27.84 -6.76
C PRO A 202 -27.25 -29.30 -7.21
N SER A 203 -26.98 -30.21 -6.26
CA SER A 203 -27.26 -31.66 -6.34
C SER A 203 -26.82 -32.39 -5.06
N GLY A 204 -26.99 -33.72 -5.00
CA GLY A 204 -27.92 -34.38 -4.08
C GLY A 204 -27.39 -35.02 -2.80
N ASP A 205 -26.11 -34.88 -2.41
CA ASP A 205 -25.57 -35.63 -1.25
C ASP A 205 -24.45 -34.89 -0.46
N VAL A 206 -24.42 -33.55 -0.48
CA VAL A 206 -23.46 -32.81 0.37
C VAL A 206 -23.75 -33.15 1.83
N THR A 207 -22.80 -33.80 2.50
CA THR A 207 -23.06 -34.42 3.80
C THR A 207 -23.00 -33.41 4.94
N ASP A 208 -22.09 -32.42 4.88
CA ASP A 208 -21.87 -31.44 5.95
C ASP A 208 -21.62 -30.00 5.40
N MET A 209 -22.55 -29.07 5.63
CA MET A 209 -22.38 -27.64 5.29
C MET A 209 -22.71 -26.71 6.46
N GLY A 210 -21.76 -25.87 6.87
CA GLY A 210 -21.95 -24.86 7.91
C GLY A 210 -21.47 -23.49 7.47
N GLY A 211 -22.16 -22.43 7.89
CA GLY A 211 -21.82 -21.07 7.52
C GLY A 211 -20.47 -20.64 8.08
N PHE A 212 -20.06 -21.21 9.21
CA PHE A 212 -18.76 -21.02 9.83
C PHE A 212 -17.90 -22.28 9.71
N VAL A 213 -18.33 -23.41 10.28
CA VAL A 213 -17.59 -24.68 10.21
C VAL A 213 -18.42 -25.76 9.53
N GLY A 214 -17.87 -26.41 8.51
CA GLY A 214 -18.56 -27.48 7.79
C GLY A 214 -18.87 -28.67 8.68
N SER A 215 -17.88 -29.17 9.41
CA SER A 215 -18.03 -30.31 10.33
C SER A 215 -17.13 -30.13 11.56
N ASN A 216 -17.60 -30.52 12.75
CA ASN A 216 -16.82 -30.44 13.99
C ASN A 216 -16.90 -31.77 14.75
N SER A 217 -15.75 -32.34 15.13
CA SER A 217 -15.69 -33.67 15.77
C SER A 217 -15.80 -33.67 17.29
N LYS A 218 -15.76 -32.49 17.93
CA LYS A 218 -15.73 -32.35 19.40
C LYS A 218 -16.63 -31.23 19.90
N ALA A 219 -17.24 -31.43 21.06
CA ALA A 219 -18.03 -30.40 21.74
C ALA A 219 -17.15 -29.34 22.45
N GLN A 220 -17.66 -28.12 22.63
CA GLN A 220 -17.06 -27.06 23.47
C GLN A 220 -15.65 -26.62 23.05
N ASN A 221 -15.39 -26.59 21.75
CA ASN A 221 -14.11 -26.19 21.16
C ASN A 221 -14.25 -25.12 20.08
N ILE A 222 -15.46 -24.59 19.88
CA ILE A 222 -15.74 -23.40 19.07
C ILE A 222 -16.42 -22.42 20.01
N LEU A 223 -15.75 -21.33 20.34
CA LEU A 223 -16.07 -20.45 21.46
C LEU A 223 -16.09 -18.99 21.02
N ASN A 224 -17.14 -18.24 21.36
CA ASN A 224 -17.27 -16.83 20.99
C ASN A 224 -16.95 -16.59 19.49
N CYS A 225 -17.65 -17.31 18.62
CA CYS A 225 -17.49 -17.18 17.18
C CYS A 225 -18.78 -16.65 16.55
N GLY A 226 -18.64 -16.00 15.40
CA GLY A 226 -19.77 -15.50 14.64
C GLY A 226 -19.67 -15.76 13.16
N TRP A 227 -20.82 -15.73 12.49
CA TRP A 227 -20.90 -15.76 11.04
C TRP A 227 -21.97 -14.81 10.53
N GLN A 228 -21.64 -14.04 9.52
CA GLN A 228 -22.58 -13.27 8.73
C GLN A 228 -22.67 -13.89 7.32
N SER A 229 -23.85 -14.38 6.96
CA SER A 229 -24.09 -14.84 5.59
C SER A 229 -23.98 -13.67 4.62
N GLY A 230 -23.69 -13.95 3.35
CA GLY A 230 -23.88 -12.94 2.30
C GLY A 230 -25.36 -12.76 1.94
N GLY A 231 -25.61 -12.01 0.86
CA GLY A 231 -26.94 -11.73 0.34
C GLY A 231 -27.50 -12.83 -0.58
N GLY A 232 -26.72 -13.89 -0.83
CA GLY A 232 -27.14 -15.03 -1.62
C GLY A 232 -28.31 -15.79 -0.98
N SER A 233 -29.18 -16.36 -1.81
CA SER A 233 -30.36 -17.08 -1.35
C SER A 233 -30.71 -18.25 -2.26
N GLY A 234 -31.27 -19.32 -1.67
CA GLY A 234 -31.62 -20.55 -2.36
C GLY A 234 -31.46 -21.79 -1.48
N GLU A 235 -31.71 -22.97 -2.03
CA GLU A 235 -31.54 -24.25 -1.32
C GLU A 235 -30.07 -24.64 -1.13
N ASN A 236 -29.19 -24.13 -2.00
CA ASN A 236 -27.76 -24.47 -1.98
C ASN A 236 -26.92 -23.53 -1.10
N TYR A 237 -27.53 -22.50 -0.53
CA TYR A 237 -26.89 -21.59 0.41
C TYR A 237 -27.05 -22.12 1.82
N VAL A 238 -25.98 -22.03 2.60
CA VAL A 238 -26.00 -22.46 3.99
C VAL A 238 -26.91 -21.55 4.82
N LYS A 239 -27.63 -22.15 5.78
CA LYS A 239 -28.58 -21.43 6.66
C LYS A 239 -28.24 -21.53 8.15
N ASN A 240 -27.23 -22.33 8.52
CA ASN A 240 -26.82 -22.58 9.90
C ASN A 240 -25.32 -22.40 10.06
N GLY A 241 -24.84 -21.86 11.18
CA GLY A 241 -23.41 -21.59 11.40
C GLY A 241 -22.51 -22.83 11.45
N VAL A 242 -23.00 -23.98 11.90
CA VAL A 242 -22.20 -25.23 11.98
C VAL A 242 -23.05 -26.43 11.57
N CYS A 243 -22.46 -27.37 10.82
CA CYS A 243 -23.05 -28.68 10.59
C CYS A 243 -22.24 -29.79 11.27
N GLY A 244 -22.90 -30.91 11.58
CA GLY A 244 -22.33 -32.04 12.33
C GLY A 244 -22.83 -32.17 13.78
N THR A 245 -22.98 -33.41 14.23
CA THR A 245 -23.51 -33.77 15.54
C THR A 245 -22.48 -33.54 16.66
N SER A 246 -22.56 -32.41 17.34
CA SER A 246 -22.54 -32.40 18.80
C SER A 246 -23.09 -31.09 19.32
N SER A 247 -24.04 -31.18 20.24
CA SER A 247 -24.50 -30.08 21.09
C SER A 247 -23.29 -29.45 21.81
N ALA A 248 -22.68 -28.37 21.26
CA ALA A 248 -21.80 -27.40 21.96
C ALA A 248 -20.90 -26.50 21.06
N ALA A 249 -21.21 -26.26 19.77
CA ALA A 249 -20.53 -25.19 19.02
C ALA A 249 -21.29 -23.88 19.21
N ASP A 250 -20.64 -22.85 19.78
CA ASP A 250 -21.23 -21.53 20.01
C ASP A 250 -20.86 -20.60 18.84
N VAL A 251 -21.70 -20.62 17.81
CA VAL A 251 -21.56 -19.74 16.65
C VAL A 251 -22.83 -18.93 16.49
N THR A 252 -22.75 -17.61 16.71
CA THR A 252 -23.88 -16.72 16.53
C THR A 252 -23.98 -16.26 15.08
N THR A 253 -25.17 -16.37 14.50
CA THR A 253 -25.45 -15.82 13.17
C THR A 253 -25.78 -14.33 13.25
N LEU A 254 -25.14 -13.53 12.41
CA LEU A 254 -25.42 -12.11 12.23
C LEU A 254 -26.19 -11.88 10.92
N ASP A 255 -27.09 -10.90 10.93
CA ASP A 255 -27.87 -10.53 9.75
C ASP A 255 -26.96 -9.98 8.63
N TYR A 256 -27.13 -10.52 7.42
CA TYR A 256 -26.41 -10.10 6.22
C TYR A 256 -26.72 -8.65 5.80
N GLN A 257 -27.84 -8.08 6.25
CA GLN A 257 -28.23 -6.70 5.95
C GLN A 257 -27.33 -5.66 6.64
N ILE A 258 -26.51 -6.06 7.62
CA ILE A 258 -25.57 -5.18 8.30
C ILE A 258 -24.30 -5.07 7.45
N ALA A 259 -24.25 -4.09 6.54
CA ALA A 259 -23.17 -4.00 5.55
C ALA A 259 -21.73 -3.90 6.12
N ALA A 260 -21.57 -3.32 7.32
CA ALA A 260 -20.27 -3.15 7.97
C ALA A 260 -20.40 -3.34 9.48
N PRO A 261 -20.48 -4.59 9.97
CA PRO A 261 -20.67 -4.83 11.39
C PRO A 261 -19.42 -4.41 12.18
N PRO A 262 -19.58 -3.68 13.30
CA PRO A 262 -18.46 -3.22 14.13
C PRO A 262 -17.94 -4.38 15.00
N ILE A 263 -17.41 -5.41 14.36
CA ILE A 263 -16.86 -6.59 15.04
C ILE A 263 -15.38 -6.33 15.32
N ALA A 264 -14.96 -6.58 16.56
CA ALA A 264 -13.60 -6.52 17.02
C ALA A 264 -13.14 -7.92 17.42
N THR A 265 -12.32 -8.55 16.60
CA THR A 265 -11.70 -9.87 16.87
C THR A 265 -10.19 -9.79 16.94
N ALA A 266 -9.60 -8.73 16.40
CA ALA A 266 -8.18 -8.43 16.45
C ALA A 266 -7.99 -6.94 16.73
N LEU A 267 -6.79 -6.56 17.19
CA LEU A 267 -6.31 -5.19 17.24
C LEU A 267 -5.51 -4.89 15.98
N SER A 268 -5.55 -3.65 15.52
CA SER A 268 -4.73 -3.17 14.41
C SER A 268 -4.08 -1.84 14.80
N ALA A 269 -2.97 -1.50 14.15
CA ALA A 269 -2.29 -0.22 14.31
C ALA A 269 -2.28 0.49 12.97
N SER A 270 -2.99 1.62 12.88
CA SER A 270 -3.06 2.43 11.66
C SER A 270 -2.13 3.62 11.78
N ILE A 271 -1.13 3.69 10.91
CA ILE A 271 -0.23 4.83 10.79
C ILE A 271 -0.77 5.79 9.75
N GLU A 272 -0.88 7.07 10.10
CA GLU A 272 -1.40 8.10 9.19
C GLU A 272 -0.50 8.25 7.94
N LYS A 273 0.82 8.26 8.14
CA LYS A 273 1.81 8.38 7.07
C LYS A 273 3.06 7.56 7.41
N ALA A 274 3.25 6.44 6.71
CA ALA A 274 4.39 5.53 6.96
C ALA A 274 5.76 6.08 6.52
N SER A 275 5.77 7.13 5.67
CA SER A 275 7.00 7.79 5.21
C SER A 275 6.93 9.29 5.43
N ILE A 276 7.74 9.83 6.34
CA ILE A 276 7.74 11.24 6.73
C ILE A 276 9.12 11.89 6.59
N ASP A 277 9.16 13.20 6.46
CA ASP A 277 10.41 13.97 6.53
C ASP A 277 10.81 14.28 7.97
N THR A 278 12.09 14.61 8.19
CA THR A 278 12.66 14.90 9.52
C THR A 278 12.00 16.05 10.30
N ASP A 279 11.18 16.89 9.66
CA ASP A 279 10.44 18.00 10.29
C ASP A 279 8.92 17.77 10.33
N GLU A 280 8.46 16.59 9.91
CA GLU A 280 7.07 16.17 9.99
C GLU A 280 6.88 15.21 11.17
N VAL A 281 5.70 15.19 11.77
CA VAL A 281 5.31 14.14 12.73
C VAL A 281 4.21 13.31 12.10
N THR A 282 4.05 12.07 12.57
CA THR A 282 2.89 11.24 12.21
C THR A 282 2.29 10.62 13.46
N THR A 283 1.08 10.11 13.33
CA THR A 283 0.38 9.44 14.42
C THR A 283 0.12 7.98 14.07
N VAL A 284 0.12 7.15 15.10
CA VAL A 284 -0.38 5.78 15.05
C VAL A 284 -1.56 5.68 15.98
N THR A 285 -2.67 5.17 15.46
CA THR A 285 -3.87 4.92 16.25
C THR A 285 -4.08 3.42 16.35
N ILE A 286 -4.23 2.91 17.57
CA ILE A 286 -4.64 1.53 17.81
C ILE A 286 -6.16 1.45 17.62
N THR A 287 -6.57 0.53 16.76
CA THR A 287 -7.96 0.27 16.42
C THR A 287 -8.27 -1.21 16.57
N THR A 288 -9.47 -1.61 16.14
CA THR A 288 -9.91 -3.00 16.09
C THR A 288 -10.19 -3.42 14.66
N ALA A 289 -10.12 -4.73 14.40
CA ALA A 289 -10.37 -5.36 13.12
C ALA A 289 -11.33 -6.56 13.26
N PRO A 290 -12.15 -6.88 12.24
CA PRO A 290 -12.17 -6.27 10.92
C PRO A 290 -12.96 -4.95 10.86
N GLY A 291 -13.77 -4.65 11.88
CA GLY A 291 -14.47 -3.38 12.03
C GLY A 291 -13.99 -2.64 13.28
N THR A 292 -14.17 -1.31 13.28
CA THR A 292 -13.88 -0.49 14.45
C THR A 292 -15.19 0.04 15.07
N PRO A 293 -15.62 -0.45 16.24
CA PRO A 293 -16.74 0.12 16.98
C PRO A 293 -16.52 1.59 17.33
N ALA A 294 -17.60 2.36 17.40
CA ALA A 294 -17.52 3.77 17.82
C ALA A 294 -16.92 3.94 19.23
N ASN A 295 -17.10 2.93 20.09
CA ASN A 295 -16.56 2.83 21.45
C ASN A 295 -15.32 1.90 21.51
N ALA A 296 -14.43 1.92 20.51
CA ALA A 296 -13.25 1.04 20.45
C ALA A 296 -12.40 1.03 21.75
N GLY A 297 -12.39 2.13 22.52
CA GLY A 297 -11.72 2.18 23.83
C GLY A 297 -12.28 1.22 24.90
N GLU A 298 -13.49 0.67 24.74
CA GLU A 298 -14.03 -0.36 25.63
C GLU A 298 -13.51 -1.77 25.29
N TYR A 299 -12.98 -1.94 24.08
CA TYR A 299 -12.43 -3.19 23.55
C TYR A 299 -10.93 -3.32 23.78
N ILE A 300 -10.26 -2.23 24.16
CA ILE A 300 -8.80 -2.12 24.19
C ILE A 300 -8.39 -1.65 25.57
N ALA A 301 -7.59 -2.46 26.26
CA ALA A 301 -6.99 -2.13 27.54
C ALA A 301 -5.45 -2.16 27.43
N ASP A 302 -4.80 -1.47 28.38
CA ASP A 302 -3.35 -1.52 28.59
C ASP A 302 -2.49 -1.30 27.34
N ALA A 303 -2.94 -0.40 26.46
CA ALA A 303 -2.22 -0.03 25.25
C ALA A 303 -0.92 0.71 25.57
N HIS A 304 0.21 0.20 25.08
CA HIS A 304 1.53 0.79 25.26
C HIS A 304 2.48 0.42 24.12
N VAL A 305 3.61 1.14 24.04
CA VAL A 305 4.71 0.79 23.13
C VAL A 305 5.54 -0.32 23.77
N ALA A 306 5.79 -1.40 23.03
CA ALA A 306 6.67 -2.47 23.51
C ALA A 306 8.09 -1.93 23.78
N GLU A 307 8.67 -2.38 24.89
CA GLU A 307 10.05 -2.02 25.26
C GLU A 307 11.03 -2.40 24.13
N ASP A 308 11.96 -1.49 23.83
CA ASP A 308 13.00 -1.65 22.81
C ASP A 308 12.49 -2.07 21.41
N SER A 309 11.23 -1.81 21.09
CA SER A 309 10.60 -2.22 19.83
C SER A 309 10.93 -1.35 18.61
N TYR A 310 11.67 -0.25 18.80
CA TYR A 310 12.03 0.68 17.74
C TYR A 310 13.41 1.29 17.95
N ASN A 311 14.01 1.75 16.87
CA ASN A 311 15.30 2.42 16.90
C ASN A 311 15.16 3.89 17.36
N ARG A 312 15.52 4.17 18.62
CA ARG A 312 15.53 5.52 19.20
C ARG A 312 16.49 6.50 18.51
N ALA A 313 17.42 6.03 17.69
CA ALA A 313 18.25 6.91 16.87
C ALA A 313 17.50 7.43 15.63
N VAL A 314 16.36 6.83 15.26
CA VAL A 314 15.56 7.19 14.08
C VAL A 314 14.29 7.95 14.48
N ILE A 315 13.56 7.47 15.48
CA ILE A 315 12.31 8.09 15.96
C ILE A 315 12.22 8.09 17.48
N GLU A 316 11.36 8.93 18.04
CA GLU A 316 10.82 8.85 19.39
C GLU A 316 9.30 8.65 19.32
N VAL A 317 8.75 7.92 20.28
CA VAL A 317 7.31 7.61 20.35
C VAL A 317 6.74 8.04 21.68
N SER A 318 5.69 8.88 21.64
CA SER A 318 5.02 9.39 22.84
C SER A 318 3.53 9.08 22.83
N ASP A 319 3.01 8.54 23.94
CA ASP A 319 1.58 8.35 24.16
C ASP A 319 0.87 9.72 24.21
N SER A 320 -0.08 9.91 23.30
CA SER A 320 -0.89 11.13 23.16
C SER A 320 -2.26 10.99 23.83
N GLY A 321 -2.54 9.83 24.43
CA GLY A 321 -3.82 9.45 25.00
C GLY A 321 -4.81 8.97 23.95
N GLY A 322 -5.91 8.36 24.41
CA GLY A 322 -7.00 7.93 23.53
C GLY A 322 -6.57 6.92 22.46
N LEU A 323 -5.68 5.99 22.80
CA LEU A 323 -5.12 4.96 21.90
C LEU A 323 -4.28 5.53 20.74
N THR A 324 -3.86 6.79 20.83
CA THR A 324 -3.07 7.47 19.80
C THR A 324 -1.66 7.75 20.30
N PHE A 325 -0.67 7.45 19.46
CA PHE A 325 0.75 7.62 19.74
C PHE A 325 1.35 8.53 18.67
N THR A 326 2.11 9.53 19.09
CA THR A 326 2.82 10.44 18.19
C THR A 326 4.21 9.89 17.92
N ILE A 327 4.57 9.79 16.65
CA ILE A 327 5.92 9.47 16.18
C ILE A 327 6.60 10.77 15.79
N THR A 328 7.72 11.05 16.45
CA THR A 328 8.56 12.22 16.18
C THR A 328 9.89 11.77 15.59
N PRO A 329 10.27 12.22 14.38
CA PRO A 329 11.58 11.94 13.81
C PRO A 329 12.75 12.45 14.66
N VAL A 330 13.80 11.65 14.74
CA VAL A 330 15.11 12.01 15.31
C VAL A 330 16.15 12.15 14.20
N ALA A 331 16.19 11.17 13.27
CA ALA A 331 17.10 11.19 12.13
C ALA A 331 16.52 10.37 10.96
N ALA A 332 17.04 10.61 9.76
CA ALA A 332 16.68 9.80 8.61
C ALA A 332 17.12 8.34 8.79
N GLY A 333 16.23 7.41 8.43
CA GLY A 333 16.41 5.98 8.63
C GLY A 333 15.09 5.24 8.48
N GLU A 334 15.13 3.93 8.65
CA GLU A 334 13.95 3.07 8.65
C GLU A 334 13.93 2.28 9.96
N THR A 335 12.75 2.16 10.55
CA THR A 335 12.53 1.35 11.77
C THR A 335 11.09 0.88 11.80
N SER A 336 10.82 -0.24 12.45
CA SER A 336 9.48 -0.58 12.91
C SER A 336 9.25 -0.05 14.33
N VAL A 337 7.99 -0.01 14.75
CA VAL A 337 7.59 0.12 16.15
C VAL A 337 6.49 -0.91 16.44
N THR A 338 6.57 -1.56 17.61
CA THR A 338 5.56 -2.52 18.06
C THR A 338 4.76 -1.94 19.21
N PHE A 339 3.44 -2.02 19.10
CA PHE A 339 2.48 -1.68 20.14
C PHE A 339 1.91 -2.96 20.73
N VAL A 340 1.63 -2.95 22.03
CA VAL A 340 1.02 -4.05 22.77
C VAL A 340 -0.23 -3.53 23.46
N ALA A 341 -1.29 -4.32 23.42
CA ALA A 341 -2.55 -4.01 24.09
C ALA A 341 -3.34 -5.31 24.35
N GLU A 342 -4.26 -5.26 25.31
CA GLU A 342 -5.19 -6.34 25.58
C GLU A 342 -6.49 -6.15 24.79
N LEU A 343 -6.92 -7.19 24.08
CA LEU A 343 -8.18 -7.21 23.34
C LEU A 343 -9.30 -7.82 24.20
N ARG A 344 -10.41 -7.12 24.32
CA ARG A 344 -11.70 -7.71 24.71
C ARG A 344 -12.52 -7.93 23.45
N PRO A 345 -12.53 -9.12 22.84
CA PRO A 345 -13.20 -9.33 21.55
C PRO A 345 -14.70 -9.10 21.67
N THR A 346 -15.38 -8.87 20.56
CA THR A 346 -16.85 -8.81 20.51
C THR A 346 -17.43 -10.08 21.13
N ASP A 347 -18.38 -9.90 22.06
CA ASP A 347 -19.18 -10.99 22.61
C ASP A 347 -20.29 -11.36 21.62
N PHE A 348 -20.05 -12.41 20.85
CA PHE A 348 -21.00 -12.88 19.86
C PHE A 348 -22.31 -13.38 20.50
N SER A 349 -22.32 -13.73 21.78
CA SER A 349 -23.55 -14.13 22.49
C SER A 349 -24.49 -12.94 22.77
N LYS A 350 -24.00 -11.70 22.60
CA LYS A 350 -24.72 -10.45 22.87
C LYS A 350 -25.16 -9.72 21.60
N LEU A 351 -24.99 -10.32 20.43
CA LEU A 351 -25.49 -9.71 19.21
C LEU A 351 -27.00 -9.47 19.29
N PRO A 352 -27.51 -8.34 18.74
CA PRO A 352 -26.80 -7.36 17.90
C PRO A 352 -26.19 -6.17 18.66
N ASP A 353 -25.97 -6.24 19.97
CA ASP A 353 -25.53 -5.07 20.75
C ASP A 353 -24.05 -4.71 20.55
N PHE A 354 -23.26 -5.58 19.91
CA PHE A 354 -21.83 -5.41 19.65
C PHE A 354 -21.08 -4.83 20.86
N VAL A 355 -21.05 -5.60 21.94
CA VAL A 355 -20.34 -5.25 23.18
C VAL A 355 -19.08 -6.09 23.35
N PRO A 356 -18.03 -5.58 24.01
CA PRO A 356 -16.85 -6.38 24.33
C PRO A 356 -17.22 -7.52 25.29
N SER A 357 -16.51 -8.64 25.18
CA SER A 357 -16.62 -9.76 26.12
C SER A 357 -16.35 -9.31 27.54
N SER A 358 -17.01 -9.97 28.50
CA SER A 358 -16.68 -9.77 29.91
C SER A 358 -15.20 -10.07 30.14
N ASP A 359 -14.57 -9.27 30.99
CA ASP A 359 -13.25 -9.59 31.51
C ASP A 359 -13.36 -10.89 32.33
N ASP A 360 -12.79 -11.95 31.80
CA ASP A 360 -12.72 -13.27 32.43
C ASP A 360 -11.36 -13.48 33.15
N GLY A 361 -10.52 -12.45 33.22
CA GLY A 361 -9.18 -12.49 33.79
C GLY A 361 -8.16 -13.22 32.93
N LEU A 362 -8.50 -13.61 31.69
CA LEU A 362 -7.56 -14.15 30.72
C LEU A 362 -7.08 -13.02 29.80
N THR A 363 -5.78 -12.75 29.84
CA THR A 363 -5.16 -11.70 29.01
C THR A 363 -5.14 -12.14 27.54
N ASN A 364 -5.93 -11.48 26.69
CA ASN A 364 -5.86 -11.62 25.23
C ASN A 364 -4.92 -10.54 24.66
N GLU A 365 -3.65 -10.62 25.07
CA GLU A 365 -2.62 -9.69 24.66
C GLU A 365 -2.31 -9.86 23.15
N MET A 366 -2.27 -8.74 22.46
CA MET A 366 -1.93 -8.64 21.06
C MET A 366 -0.78 -7.67 20.87
N SER A 367 0.04 -7.95 19.84
CA SER A 367 1.10 -7.05 19.41
C SER A 367 0.87 -6.67 17.95
N MET A 368 0.88 -5.37 17.64
CA MET A 368 0.76 -4.83 16.28
C MET A 368 2.04 -4.09 15.93
N THR A 369 2.50 -4.20 14.69
CA THR A 369 3.77 -3.58 14.25
C THR A 369 3.51 -2.70 13.04
N VAL A 370 4.12 -1.52 13.02
CA VAL A 370 4.08 -0.63 11.85
C VAL A 370 5.48 -0.22 11.45
N GLY A 371 5.72 -0.15 10.14
CA GLY A 371 6.96 0.36 9.57
C GLY A 371 6.94 1.88 9.45
N VAL A 372 8.08 2.51 9.74
CA VAL A 372 8.28 3.95 9.66
C VAL A 372 9.55 4.23 8.87
N LYS A 373 9.42 5.04 7.82
CA LYS A 373 10.53 5.57 7.05
C LYS A 373 10.66 7.07 7.28
N VAL A 374 11.83 7.49 7.74
CA VAL A 374 12.17 8.90 7.89
C VAL A 374 13.15 9.29 6.80
N THR A 375 12.76 10.25 5.96
CA THR A 375 13.62 10.86 4.95
C THR A 375 14.15 12.20 5.43
N LYS A 376 15.35 12.58 4.97
CA LYS A 376 15.81 13.95 5.19
C LYS A 376 14.89 14.87 4.40
N LYS A 377 14.40 15.93 5.06
CA LYS A 377 13.70 17.00 4.36
C LYS A 377 14.53 17.46 3.17
N ALA A 378 13.91 17.47 1.99
CA ALA A 378 14.53 18.08 0.83
C ALA A 378 14.79 19.56 1.12
N ALA A 379 16.03 20.01 0.94
CA ALA A 379 16.32 21.44 0.99
C ALA A 379 15.43 22.13 -0.06
N ALA A 380 14.70 23.17 0.33
CA ALA A 380 13.89 23.92 -0.61
C ALA A 380 14.80 24.38 -1.77
N GLU A 381 14.46 24.05 -3.01
CA GLU A 381 15.27 24.48 -4.14
C GLU A 381 15.39 26.01 -4.14
N ASP A 382 16.62 26.50 -4.18
CA ASP A 382 16.88 27.93 -4.35
C ASP A 382 16.32 28.40 -5.70
N ILE A 383 15.86 29.64 -5.74
CA ILE A 383 15.44 30.26 -7.00
C ILE A 383 16.67 30.77 -7.77
N ARG A 384 16.57 30.86 -9.10
CA ARG A 384 17.55 31.56 -9.95
C ARG A 384 16.86 32.54 -10.88
N VAL A 385 17.55 33.63 -11.22
CA VAL A 385 17.12 34.60 -12.23
C VAL A 385 17.88 34.35 -13.53
N VAL A 386 17.18 34.37 -14.66
CA VAL A 386 17.75 34.17 -16.00
C VAL A 386 17.40 35.36 -16.91
N PRO A 387 18.40 35.99 -17.56
CA PRO A 387 19.84 35.75 -17.39
C PRO A 387 20.36 36.23 -16.01
N ALA A 388 21.50 35.69 -15.56
CA ALA A 388 22.14 36.10 -14.30
C ALA A 388 22.89 37.44 -14.42
N SER A 389 23.19 37.87 -15.64
CA SER A 389 23.73 39.19 -15.96
C SER A 389 23.35 39.61 -17.38
N ALA A 390 23.24 40.90 -17.64
CA ALA A 390 23.03 41.44 -18.97
C ALA A 390 23.71 42.81 -19.14
N ASP A 391 24.28 43.03 -20.32
CA ASP A 391 24.69 44.35 -20.79
C ASP A 391 23.54 44.95 -21.60
N MET A 392 23.20 46.21 -21.32
CA MET A 392 22.09 46.92 -21.95
C MET A 392 22.52 48.32 -22.38
N THR A 393 21.92 48.86 -23.42
CA THR A 393 22.06 50.28 -23.80
C THR A 393 20.94 51.09 -23.19
N VAL A 394 21.16 52.38 -22.87
CA VAL A 394 20.09 53.28 -22.38
C VAL A 394 18.85 53.19 -23.28
N GLY A 395 17.68 53.00 -22.69
CA GLY A 395 16.41 52.83 -23.39
C GLY A 395 16.03 51.38 -23.75
N GLU A 396 16.94 50.41 -23.62
CA GLU A 396 16.64 49.00 -23.84
C GLU A 396 15.78 48.40 -22.72
N ARG A 397 15.07 47.31 -23.05
CA ARG A 397 14.27 46.53 -22.10
C ARG A 397 14.63 45.05 -22.15
N LEU A 398 14.65 44.41 -21.00
CA LEU A 398 14.94 42.99 -20.83
C LEU A 398 13.94 42.36 -19.86
N THR A 399 13.31 41.25 -20.26
CA THR A 399 12.47 40.45 -19.36
C THR A 399 13.30 39.39 -18.66
N LEU A 400 13.26 39.37 -17.33
CA LEU A 400 13.91 38.36 -16.51
C LEU A 400 12.92 37.24 -16.18
N ALA A 401 13.40 36.00 -16.13
CA ALA A 401 12.61 34.84 -15.71
C ALA A 401 13.17 34.25 -14.41
N VAL A 402 12.30 33.77 -13.52
CA VAL A 402 12.69 33.10 -12.27
C VAL A 402 12.37 31.62 -12.35
N PHE A 403 13.29 30.78 -11.91
CA PHE A 403 13.12 29.32 -11.89
C PHE A 403 13.38 28.76 -10.50
N SER A 404 12.58 27.76 -10.09
CA SER A 404 12.89 26.81 -9.01
C SER A 404 13.12 25.46 -9.68
N GLY A 405 14.35 24.94 -9.63
CA GLY A 405 14.70 23.74 -10.39
C GLY A 405 14.50 23.95 -11.90
N GLU A 406 13.70 23.12 -12.56
CA GLU A 406 13.35 23.29 -13.98
C GLU A 406 12.03 24.06 -14.20
N THR A 407 11.31 24.38 -13.13
CA THR A 407 10.00 25.03 -13.21
C THR A 407 10.14 26.55 -13.20
N ARG A 408 9.53 27.21 -14.19
CA ARG A 408 9.44 28.67 -14.26
C ARG A 408 8.36 29.17 -13.29
N LEU A 409 8.70 30.15 -12.47
CA LEU A 409 7.75 30.81 -11.58
C LEU A 409 7.09 31.96 -12.35
N GLU A 410 5.78 31.90 -12.52
CA GLU A 410 4.99 32.94 -13.20
C GLU A 410 4.34 33.92 -12.19
N ASP A 411 4.04 33.46 -10.97
CA ASP A 411 3.39 34.23 -9.92
C ASP A 411 4.17 34.17 -8.59
N GLY A 412 3.89 35.11 -7.67
CA GLY A 412 4.48 35.11 -6.32
C GLY A 412 5.93 35.59 -6.23
N VAL A 413 6.44 36.20 -7.31
CA VAL A 413 7.77 36.84 -7.35
C VAL A 413 7.62 38.35 -7.15
N SER A 414 8.42 38.92 -6.25
CA SER A 414 8.58 40.37 -6.10
C SER A 414 9.97 40.80 -6.55
N TRP A 415 10.06 41.99 -7.14
CA TRP A 415 11.29 42.52 -7.72
C TRP A 415 11.73 43.81 -7.04
N ALA A 416 13.03 44.01 -6.93
CA ALA A 416 13.64 45.25 -6.46
C ALA A 416 14.90 45.59 -7.25
N SER A 417 15.13 46.87 -7.54
CA SER A 417 16.39 47.34 -8.12
C SER A 417 17.27 47.99 -7.06
N GLY A 418 18.56 47.64 -7.06
CA GLY A 418 19.57 48.32 -6.25
C GLY A 418 19.93 49.72 -6.75
N SER A 419 19.52 50.11 -7.96
CA SER A 419 19.74 51.44 -8.53
C SER A 419 18.65 51.78 -9.55
N GLU A 420 17.51 52.27 -9.06
CA GLU A 420 16.35 52.60 -9.90
C GLU A 420 16.62 53.71 -10.93
N MET A 421 17.64 54.55 -10.70
CA MET A 421 18.07 55.58 -11.65
C MET A 421 18.89 55.01 -12.82
N CYS A 422 19.52 53.85 -12.64
CA CYS A 422 20.30 53.17 -13.66
C CYS A 422 19.45 52.15 -14.43
N ALA A 423 18.72 51.29 -13.69
CA ALA A 423 17.77 50.35 -14.26
C ALA A 423 16.59 50.14 -13.30
N CYS A 424 15.36 50.30 -13.79
CA CYS A 424 14.15 50.00 -13.01
C CYS A 424 13.54 48.66 -13.46
N VAL A 425 12.91 47.94 -12.55
CA VAL A 425 12.23 46.67 -12.82
C VAL A 425 10.77 46.78 -12.42
N ASP A 426 9.86 46.31 -13.26
CA ASP A 426 8.43 46.31 -12.96
C ASP A 426 7.97 45.01 -12.24
N ALA A 427 6.68 44.96 -11.88
CA ALA A 427 6.10 43.80 -11.22
C ALA A 427 6.13 42.51 -12.07
N GLY A 428 6.25 42.64 -13.40
CA GLY A 428 6.36 41.52 -14.34
C GLY A 428 7.79 41.07 -14.60
N GLY A 429 8.79 41.65 -13.91
CA GLY A 429 10.20 41.32 -14.12
C GLY A 429 10.80 41.92 -15.38
N VAL A 430 10.20 42.96 -15.95
CA VAL A 430 10.76 43.70 -17.09
C VAL A 430 11.66 44.83 -16.58
N VAL A 431 12.94 44.74 -16.91
CA VAL A 431 13.97 45.72 -16.61
C VAL A 431 14.04 46.75 -17.75
N THR A 432 14.05 48.04 -17.40
CA THR A 432 14.28 49.15 -18.35
C THR A 432 15.58 49.87 -17.98
N ALA A 433 16.50 50.00 -18.93
CA ALA A 433 17.75 50.73 -18.76
C ALA A 433 17.53 52.25 -18.92
N LEU A 434 17.94 53.03 -17.92
CA LEU A 434 17.64 54.47 -17.84
C LEU A 434 18.89 55.36 -17.93
N ALA A 435 20.01 54.95 -17.36
CA ALA A 435 21.26 55.72 -17.38
C ALA A 435 22.47 54.80 -17.29
N GLU A 436 23.60 55.26 -17.84
CA GLU A 436 24.89 54.56 -17.75
C GLU A 436 25.24 54.23 -16.29
N GLY A 437 25.68 53.00 -16.05
CA GLY A 437 26.04 52.53 -14.71
C GLY A 437 25.75 51.05 -14.52
N THR A 438 25.78 50.59 -13.26
CA THR A 438 25.44 49.21 -12.90
C THR A 438 24.30 49.17 -11.90
N ALA A 439 23.43 48.17 -12.04
CA ALA A 439 22.31 47.91 -11.14
C ALA A 439 22.22 46.42 -10.82
N VAL A 440 21.84 46.09 -9.59
CA VAL A 440 21.56 44.70 -9.18
C VAL A 440 20.05 44.55 -9.02
N ILE A 441 19.45 43.73 -9.86
CA ILE A 441 18.02 43.40 -9.78
C ILE A 441 17.86 42.16 -8.90
N THR A 442 17.01 42.23 -7.89
CA THR A 442 16.76 41.15 -6.94
C THR A 442 15.32 40.64 -7.07
N ALA A 443 15.17 39.34 -7.32
CA ALA A 443 13.89 38.62 -7.25
C ALA A 443 13.73 37.95 -5.89
N CYS A 444 12.54 38.03 -5.30
CA CYS A 444 12.19 37.32 -4.06
C CYS A 444 10.93 36.49 -4.28
N ALA A 445 10.99 35.19 -3.95
CA ALA A 445 9.84 34.28 -4.01
C ALA A 445 9.56 33.71 -2.61
N GLY A 446 8.42 34.06 -2.03
CA GLY A 446 8.13 33.79 -0.60
C GLY A 446 9.01 34.61 0.36
N GLU A 447 9.09 34.20 1.63
CA GLU A 447 9.78 34.98 2.68
C GLU A 447 11.31 34.84 2.68
N GLU A 448 11.85 33.72 2.19
CA GLU A 448 13.26 33.39 2.39
C GLU A 448 14.09 33.28 1.09
N LYS A 449 13.47 33.01 -0.07
CA LYS A 449 14.22 32.74 -1.32
C LYS A 449 14.52 34.02 -2.10
N ARG A 450 15.79 34.24 -2.44
CA ARG A 450 16.26 35.42 -3.18
C ARG A 450 17.26 35.05 -4.27
N ALA A 451 17.12 35.67 -5.44
CA ALA A 451 18.10 35.56 -6.52
C ALA A 451 18.34 36.92 -7.19
N ARG A 452 19.48 37.07 -7.87
CA ARG A 452 19.96 38.35 -8.38
C ARG A 452 20.35 38.26 -9.86
N CYS A 453 20.18 39.39 -10.55
CA CYS A 453 20.69 39.65 -11.90
C CYS A 453 21.52 40.94 -11.89
N PHE A 454 22.70 40.90 -12.52
CA PHE A 454 23.58 42.07 -12.65
C PHE A 454 23.35 42.75 -14.00
N ILE A 455 22.96 44.02 -13.97
CA ILE A 455 22.72 44.85 -15.17
C ILE A 455 23.85 45.87 -15.28
N ASN A 456 24.47 45.93 -16.46
CA ASN A 456 25.45 46.94 -16.83
C ASN A 456 24.90 47.76 -18.00
N VAL A 457 24.77 49.07 -17.84
CA VAL A 457 24.14 49.96 -18.81
C VAL A 457 25.21 50.85 -19.46
N SER A 458 25.31 50.82 -20.79
CA SER A 458 26.15 51.71 -21.59
C SER A 458 25.34 52.83 -22.26
N PRO A 459 25.94 54.00 -22.55
CA PRO A 459 25.26 55.09 -23.26
C PRO A 459 24.89 54.66 -24.69
N THR A 460 23.80 55.23 -25.22
CA THR A 460 23.42 55.11 -26.63
C THR A 460 24.40 55.90 -27.51
N ASP A 461 24.93 55.27 -28.56
CA ASP A 461 25.95 55.83 -29.47
C ASP A 461 25.48 57.02 -30.37
N ASP A 462 24.33 57.62 -30.07
CA ASP A 462 23.76 58.75 -30.80
C ASP A 462 23.96 60.08 -30.05
N GLU A 463 25.21 60.54 -29.94
CA GLU A 463 25.52 61.97 -29.97
C GLU A 463 26.99 62.22 -30.34
N LYS A 464 27.27 62.46 -31.63
CA LYS A 464 28.45 63.24 -32.05
C LYS A 464 28.02 64.67 -32.39
N PRO A 465 28.63 65.71 -31.83
CA PRO A 465 28.33 67.08 -32.21
C PRO A 465 28.89 67.34 -33.62
N VAL A 466 28.05 67.85 -34.52
CA VAL A 466 28.41 68.26 -35.88
C VAL A 466 29.22 69.56 -35.80
N SER A 467 30.48 69.55 -36.23
CA SER A 467 31.27 70.75 -36.48
C SER A 467 31.16 71.16 -37.95
N ASP A 468 30.72 72.39 -38.21
CA ASP A 468 30.78 73.04 -39.51
C ASP A 468 32.24 73.28 -39.93
N ASP A 469 32.66 72.71 -41.06
CA ASP A 469 33.61 73.38 -41.96
C ASP A 469 33.67 72.71 -43.36
N VAL A 470 33.41 73.51 -44.39
CA VAL A 470 33.56 73.22 -45.83
C VAL A 470 34.68 74.15 -46.33
N PRO A 471 35.74 73.70 -47.05
CA PRO A 471 35.72 73.64 -48.54
C PRO A 471 36.82 72.72 -49.16
N PRO A 472 37.17 72.81 -50.48
CA PRO A 472 36.37 72.49 -51.66
C PRO A 472 37.03 71.41 -52.58
N ARG A 473 36.27 70.99 -53.60
CA ARG A 473 36.60 70.06 -54.71
C ARG A 473 37.70 70.61 -55.65
N PRO A 474 38.48 69.72 -56.30
CA PRO A 474 38.72 69.86 -57.74
C PRO A 474 38.53 68.54 -58.54
N GLU A 475 38.55 68.70 -59.86
CA GLU A 475 37.92 67.90 -60.92
C GLU A 475 38.71 66.68 -61.45
N ALA A 476 38.02 65.85 -62.24
CA ALA A 476 38.48 64.72 -63.08
C ALA A 476 39.40 65.19 -64.25
N PRO A 477 39.85 64.42 -65.29
CA PRO A 477 39.42 63.08 -65.78
C PRO A 477 40.48 62.17 -66.49
N GLY A 478 40.03 61.03 -67.03
CA GLY A 478 40.61 60.31 -68.19
C GLY A 478 41.38 59.02 -67.85
N GLY A 479 41.27 57.90 -68.57
CA GLY A 479 40.54 57.54 -69.79
C GLY A 479 41.02 56.15 -70.27
N THR A 480 40.10 55.40 -70.87
CA THR A 480 40.22 54.41 -71.99
C THR A 480 41.22 53.24 -71.91
N ASP A 481 40.73 52.00 -72.01
CA ASP A 481 40.77 51.23 -73.28
C ASP A 481 39.96 49.90 -73.26
N GLN A 482 39.30 49.66 -74.40
CA GLN A 482 38.51 48.49 -74.87
C GLN A 482 39.44 47.56 -75.71
N PRO A 483 38.99 46.51 -76.46
CA PRO A 483 37.95 45.48 -76.29
C PRO A 483 38.47 44.03 -76.57
N ASP A 484 37.67 43.00 -76.31
CA ASP A 484 37.14 42.02 -77.30
C ASP A 484 36.57 40.73 -76.65
N ALA A 485 35.52 40.19 -77.28
CA ALA A 485 34.53 39.20 -76.80
C ALA A 485 34.87 37.72 -77.17
N PRO A 486 33.96 36.72 -77.22
CA PRO A 486 32.74 36.38 -76.45
C PRO A 486 32.69 34.89 -75.95
N SER A 487 31.52 34.48 -75.41
CA SER A 487 31.02 33.12 -75.03
C SER A 487 31.23 32.74 -73.55
N SER A 488 30.29 32.14 -72.80
CA SER A 488 29.05 31.42 -73.12
C SER A 488 28.01 31.59 -72.00
N SER A 489 26.74 31.75 -72.39
CA SER A 489 25.55 31.84 -71.54
C SER A 489 24.98 30.48 -71.17
N GLY A 490 24.53 30.31 -69.92
CA GLY A 490 23.60 29.23 -69.55
C GLY A 490 23.31 29.19 -68.05
N GLY A 491 22.06 29.41 -67.65
CA GLY A 491 21.57 29.14 -66.29
C GLY A 491 20.72 30.24 -65.67
N GLY A 492 19.46 30.36 -66.09
CA GLY A 492 18.53 31.42 -65.69
C GLY A 492 17.64 31.10 -64.48
N CYS A 493 17.14 32.18 -63.89
CA CYS A 493 16.07 32.27 -62.91
C CYS A 493 14.72 31.74 -63.44
N SER A 494 13.78 31.45 -62.54
CA SER A 494 12.53 32.24 -62.39
C SER A 494 11.44 31.54 -61.54
N ALA A 495 10.66 32.40 -60.88
CA ALA A 495 9.52 32.16 -60.02
C ALA A 495 8.22 31.87 -60.81
N GLY A 496 7.17 31.42 -60.13
CA GLY A 496 5.83 31.34 -60.71
C GLY A 496 4.73 30.90 -59.74
N PHE A 497 3.92 31.89 -59.34
CA PHE A 497 2.64 31.87 -58.63
C PHE A 497 1.59 30.82 -59.04
N GLY A 498 0.66 30.53 -58.12
CA GLY A 498 -0.66 29.98 -58.43
C GLY A 498 -1.57 29.78 -57.20
N ALA A 499 -2.40 30.76 -56.87
CA ALA A 499 -3.59 30.65 -55.99
C ALA A 499 -4.87 30.55 -56.87
N PRO A 500 -6.12 30.68 -56.38
CA PRO A 500 -6.82 30.28 -55.14
C PRO A 500 -8.22 29.63 -55.42
N LEU A 501 -8.97 29.29 -54.36
CA LEU A 501 -10.43 29.50 -54.09
C LEU A 501 -11.02 28.31 -53.30
N LEU A 502 -11.65 28.42 -52.11
CA LEU A 502 -12.82 29.18 -51.57
C LEU A 502 -14.06 28.27 -51.44
N ILE A 503 -14.87 28.56 -50.40
CA ILE A 503 -16.26 28.13 -50.06
C ILE A 503 -16.29 27.15 -48.85
N ALA A 504 -16.47 27.65 -47.61
CA ALA A 504 -17.73 27.98 -46.89
C ALA A 504 -18.35 26.74 -46.18
N ALA A 505 -19.05 26.76 -45.05
CA ALA A 505 -19.38 27.73 -44.01
C ALA A 505 -20.19 26.95 -42.93
N VAL A 506 -19.90 27.20 -41.64
CA VAL A 506 -20.85 27.41 -40.49
C VAL A 506 -21.87 26.32 -40.07
N LEU A 507 -21.80 25.86 -38.80
CA LEU A 507 -22.78 26.02 -37.68
C LEU A 507 -22.49 24.97 -36.57
N LEU A 508 -22.06 25.39 -35.36
CA LEU A 508 -22.83 25.61 -34.11
C LEU A 508 -23.25 24.34 -33.32
N VAL A 509 -22.56 24.16 -32.17
CA VAL A 509 -23.05 23.93 -30.78
C VAL A 509 -24.15 22.87 -30.53
N VAL A 510 -23.91 21.96 -29.57
CA VAL A 510 -24.69 21.80 -28.31
C VAL A 510 -23.95 20.84 -27.35
N CYS A 511 -23.68 21.32 -26.13
CA CYS A 511 -23.32 20.52 -24.96
C CYS A 511 -24.48 19.62 -24.51
N ARG A 512 -24.22 18.40 -24.01
CA ARG A 512 -24.88 17.91 -22.78
C ARG A 512 -24.20 16.70 -22.14
N ARG A 513 -24.13 16.79 -20.81
CA ARG A 513 -23.70 15.84 -19.79
C ARG A 513 -24.39 14.47 -19.89
N ARG A 514 -23.69 13.43 -19.43
CA ARG A 514 -24.13 12.60 -18.30
C ARG A 514 -22.97 12.39 -17.36
#